data_AF-A0A9D8JBQ1-F1
#
_entry.id   AF-A0A9D8JBQ1-F1
#
_cell.length_a   1.000
_cell.length_b   1.000
_cell.length_c   1.000
_cell.angle_alpha   90.00
_cell.angle_beta   90.00
_cell.angle_gamma   90.00
#
_symmetry.space_group_name_H-M   'P 1'
#
loop_
_entity.id
_entity.type
_entity.pdbx_description
1 polymer ?
#
loop_
_entity_poly.entity_id
_entity_poly.type
_entity_poly.pdbx_seq_one_letter_code
_entity_poly.pdbx_strand_id
1 'polypeptide(L)'
;MTATITQKTIERIRKLQDHHGTRISWVLTGLSFLWGLVSGILLKRDYEHSRALLSYLGLFVLISVIFRVFVAYEARLAARAEAPPKGLRGLLVKKPALVSGVANFGTQYAAQYITMFCIPLLFLARAWFSLGLTVVLAAISLVDPWWNKVAKLSWCMAIIRAFSAVIAVAFAFPVLMPENLQYFYPVLAATAVVATLPWDLVMGWHRRRWYHAGPPLLAVSLIVAETMMHSRLRLPLLSIWLRDQAIGVEISAYKLREAWNRDEDHAKLMTAWDAGQSICCYTPIVSPSGVAAVVTHEWLINDQVVDRIALSAIRSPEPNAQGVRQHNERGFRTYSCKKHMLNPMAVRALTCRVYLDADLFVGETHVRFKDPG
;
A
#
# COMPACT_ATOMS: atom_id res chain seq x y z
N MET A 1 39.18 42.73 21.81
CA MET A 1 37.95 43.16 21.11
C MET A 1 37.63 42.34 19.85
N THR A 2 38.62 41.76 19.16
CA THR A 2 38.43 40.94 17.94
C THR A 2 37.81 39.56 18.19
N ALA A 3 38.06 38.92 19.34
CA ALA A 3 37.52 37.59 19.67
C ALA A 3 36.00 37.58 19.98
N THR A 4 35.44 38.70 20.42
CA THR A 4 34.01 38.83 20.76
C THR A 4 33.14 39.04 19.51
N ILE A 5 33.70 39.61 18.45
CA ILE A 5 33.00 39.84 17.16
C ILE A 5 32.85 38.52 16.40
N THR A 6 33.83 37.63 16.47
CA THR A 6 33.79 36.30 15.84
C THR A 6 32.74 35.38 16.47
N GLN A 7 32.62 35.32 17.80
CA GLN A 7 31.58 34.51 18.45
C GLN A 7 30.15 34.96 18.09
N LYS A 8 29.89 36.27 18.11
CA LYS A 8 28.56 36.82 17.78
C LYS A 8 28.16 36.58 16.32
N THR A 9 29.16 36.57 15.42
CA THR A 9 28.97 36.26 14.00
C THR A 9 28.70 34.78 13.78
N ILE A 10 29.44 33.89 14.46
CA ILE A 10 29.21 32.43 14.43
C ILE A 10 27.81 32.09 14.99
N GLU A 11 27.37 32.74 16.06
CA GLU A 11 26.05 32.50 16.64
C GLU A 11 24.91 32.98 15.72
N ARG A 12 25.09 34.11 15.02
CA ARG A 12 24.14 34.57 13.99
C ARG A 12 24.08 33.62 12.80
N ILE A 13 25.22 33.15 12.31
CA ILE A 13 25.27 32.18 11.21
C ILE A 13 24.58 30.88 11.63
N ARG A 14 24.82 30.39 12.85
CA ARG A 14 24.15 29.20 13.39
C ARG A 14 22.63 29.39 13.50
N LYS A 15 22.17 30.53 14.03
CA LYS A 15 20.72 30.86 14.11
C LYS A 15 20.08 30.98 12.73
N LEU A 16 20.76 31.58 11.75
CA LEU A 16 20.27 31.68 10.37
C LEU A 16 20.23 30.30 9.69
N GLN A 17 21.24 29.46 9.92
CA GLN A 17 21.32 28.11 9.38
C GLN A 17 20.26 27.18 10.00
N ASP A 18 20.00 27.30 11.31
CA ASP A 18 18.91 26.60 11.99
C ASP A 18 17.52 27.08 11.48
N HIS A 19 17.36 28.38 11.22
CA HIS A 19 16.08 28.92 10.74
C HIS A 19 15.79 28.56 9.27
N HIS A 20 16.81 28.54 8.40
CA HIS A 20 16.66 28.07 7.02
C HIS A 20 16.50 26.55 6.94
N GLY A 21 17.25 25.79 7.75
CA GLY A 21 17.14 24.33 7.80
C GLY A 21 15.75 23.86 8.26
N THR A 22 15.16 24.53 9.25
CA THR A 22 13.80 24.21 9.72
C THR A 22 12.73 24.51 8.67
N ARG A 23 12.77 25.65 7.98
CA ARG A 23 11.79 25.97 6.93
C ARG A 23 11.83 24.98 5.75
N ILE A 24 13.04 24.62 5.30
CA ILE A 24 13.21 23.64 4.20
C ILE A 24 12.68 22.27 4.62
N SER A 25 12.94 21.83 5.86
CA SER A 25 12.39 20.58 6.39
C SER A 25 10.87 20.58 6.36
N TRP A 26 10.20 21.65 6.83
CA TRP A 26 8.74 21.73 6.82
C TRP A 26 8.14 21.69 5.41
N VAL A 27 8.78 22.34 4.43
CA VAL A 27 8.32 22.33 3.03
C VAL A 27 8.45 20.93 2.41
N LEU A 28 9.60 20.28 2.57
CA LEU A 28 9.81 18.90 2.08
C LEU A 28 8.83 17.92 2.71
N THR A 29 8.61 18.10 4.01
CA THR A 29 7.68 17.32 4.80
C THR A 29 6.23 17.50 4.34
N GLY A 30 5.81 18.74 4.09
CA GLY A 30 4.48 19.06 3.55
C GLY A 30 4.28 18.53 2.12
N LEU A 31 5.30 18.61 1.27
CA LEU A 31 5.27 18.01 -0.07
C LEU A 31 5.17 16.50 -0.02
N SER A 32 5.92 15.83 0.86
CA SER A 32 5.85 14.38 1.07
C SER A 32 4.45 13.96 1.56
N PHE A 33 3.85 14.74 2.46
CA PHE A 33 2.48 14.51 2.92
C PHE A 33 1.44 14.63 1.80
N LEU A 34 1.49 15.72 1.04
CA LEU A 34 0.60 15.92 -0.09
C LEU A 34 0.78 14.81 -1.14
N TRP A 35 2.03 14.46 -1.45
CA TRP A 35 2.33 13.38 -2.38
C TRP A 35 1.81 12.02 -1.89
N GLY A 36 1.96 11.70 -0.60
CA GLY A 36 1.43 10.47 0.00
C GLY A 36 -0.10 10.39 -0.12
N LEU A 37 -0.83 11.47 0.19
CA LEU A 37 -2.28 11.52 0.06
C LEU A 37 -2.75 11.47 -1.39
N VAL A 38 -2.15 12.30 -2.25
CA VAL A 38 -2.49 12.37 -3.67
C VAL A 38 -2.21 11.04 -4.35
N SER A 39 -1.10 10.37 -4.04
CA SER A 39 -0.80 9.05 -4.59
C SER A 39 -1.82 7.99 -4.17
N GLY A 40 -2.34 8.03 -2.94
CA GLY A 40 -3.40 7.10 -2.49
C GLY A 40 -4.76 7.34 -3.17
N ILE A 41 -5.07 8.58 -3.55
CA ILE A 41 -6.33 8.96 -4.22
C ILE A 41 -6.25 8.76 -5.73
N LEU A 42 -5.16 9.19 -6.36
CA LEU A 42 -4.97 9.14 -7.82
C LEU A 42 -4.54 7.77 -8.34
N LEU A 43 -4.23 6.81 -7.46
CA LEU A 43 -3.82 5.48 -7.89
C LEU A 43 -4.97 4.82 -8.68
N LYS A 44 -4.75 4.55 -9.97
CA LYS A 44 -5.58 3.59 -10.70
C LYS A 44 -5.44 2.24 -10.00
N ARG A 45 -6.55 1.71 -9.48
CA ARG A 45 -6.59 0.48 -8.67
C ARG A 45 -6.71 -0.78 -9.52
N ASP A 46 -6.10 -0.72 -10.69
CA ASP A 46 -5.93 -1.87 -11.55
C ASP A 46 -4.82 -2.79 -11.00
N TYR A 47 -4.91 -4.08 -11.31
CA TYR A 47 -3.99 -5.09 -10.82
C TYR A 47 -2.54 -4.82 -11.28
N GLU A 48 -2.32 -4.40 -12.52
CA GLU A 48 -0.98 -4.09 -13.03
C GLU A 48 -0.34 -2.91 -12.30
N HIS A 49 -1.10 -1.82 -12.10
CA HIS A 49 -0.64 -0.63 -11.40
C HIS A 49 -0.38 -0.92 -9.91
N SER A 50 -1.26 -1.72 -9.29
CA SER A 50 -1.10 -2.16 -7.90
C SER A 50 0.15 -3.02 -7.72
N ARG A 51 0.47 -3.90 -8.69
CA ARG A 51 1.72 -4.69 -8.70
C ARG A 51 2.96 -3.82 -8.86
N ALA A 52 2.92 -2.82 -9.74
CA ALA A 52 4.03 -1.87 -9.90
C ALA A 52 4.26 -1.06 -8.62
N LEU A 53 3.19 -0.56 -7.99
CA LEU A 53 3.29 0.10 -6.69
C LEU A 53 3.89 -0.83 -5.64
N LEU A 54 3.52 -2.11 -5.69
CA LEU A 54 4.05 -3.10 -4.78
C LEU A 54 5.54 -3.36 -4.94
N SER A 55 6.03 -3.38 -6.17
CA SER A 55 7.47 -3.54 -6.43
C SER A 55 8.24 -2.33 -5.91
N TYR A 56 7.71 -1.11 -6.05
CA TYR A 56 8.28 0.08 -5.43
C TYR A 56 8.29 0.00 -3.90
N LEU A 57 7.19 -0.41 -3.28
CA LEU A 57 7.09 -0.59 -1.83
C LEU A 57 8.06 -1.66 -1.33
N GLY A 58 8.14 -2.81 -2.03
CA GLY A 58 9.06 -3.90 -1.72
C GLY A 58 10.52 -3.49 -1.86
N LEU A 59 10.87 -2.76 -2.92
CA LEU A 59 12.21 -2.18 -3.10
C LEU A 59 12.55 -1.23 -1.95
N PHE A 60 11.58 -0.42 -1.51
CA PHE A 60 11.81 0.53 -0.43
C PHE A 60 12.05 -0.14 0.92
N VAL A 61 11.26 -1.17 1.24
CA VAL A 61 11.48 -2.02 2.42
C VAL A 61 12.84 -2.72 2.35
N LEU A 62 13.20 -3.29 1.19
CA LEU A 62 14.48 -3.95 0.99
C LEU A 62 15.65 -3.00 1.23
N ILE A 63 15.60 -1.80 0.66
CA ILE A 63 16.61 -0.75 0.87
C ILE A 63 16.72 -0.41 2.37
N SER A 64 15.59 -0.23 3.07
CA SER A 64 15.59 0.04 4.51
C SER A 64 16.25 -1.09 5.32
N VAL A 65 15.97 -2.35 4.99
CA VAL A 65 16.59 -3.52 5.63
C VAL A 65 18.11 -3.55 5.38
N ILE A 66 18.54 -3.33 4.13
CA ILE A 66 19.97 -3.30 3.75
C ILE A 66 20.70 -2.22 4.55
N PHE A 67 20.17 -0.99 4.60
CA PHE A 67 20.77 0.09 5.38
C PHE A 67 20.90 -0.27 6.86
N ARG A 68 19.92 -0.98 7.41
CA ARG A 68 19.91 -1.37 8.82
C ARG A 68 20.96 -2.43 9.13
N VAL A 69 21.06 -3.46 8.28
CA VAL A 69 22.12 -4.48 8.37
C VAL A 69 23.49 -3.81 8.26
N PHE A 70 23.63 -2.87 7.33
CA PHE A 70 24.87 -2.11 7.15
C PHE A 70 25.25 -1.28 8.39
N VAL A 71 24.30 -0.54 8.98
CA VAL A 71 24.55 0.24 10.21
C VAL A 71 24.93 -0.65 11.39
N ALA A 72 24.25 -1.79 11.57
CA ALA A 72 24.57 -2.72 12.65
C ALA A 72 25.96 -3.34 12.47
N TYR A 73 26.32 -3.66 11.22
CA TYR A 73 27.64 -4.15 10.85
C TYR A 73 28.75 -3.12 11.14
N GLU A 74 28.54 -1.85 10.75
CA GLU A 74 29.47 -0.74 11.00
C GLU A 74 29.68 -0.48 12.50
N ALA A 75 28.60 -0.42 13.29
CA ALA A 75 28.68 -0.25 14.74
C ALA A 75 29.56 -1.32 15.41
N ARG A 76 29.54 -2.55 14.86
CA ARG A 76 30.36 -3.66 15.34
C ARG A 76 31.81 -3.56 14.88
N LEU A 77 32.07 -3.12 13.65
CA LEU A 77 33.43 -2.86 13.19
C LEU A 77 34.07 -1.76 14.03
N ALA A 78 33.37 -0.66 14.29
CA ALA A 78 33.84 0.41 15.17
C ALA A 78 34.12 -0.08 16.61
N ALA A 79 33.30 -1.00 17.13
CA ALA A 79 33.52 -1.60 18.45
C ALA A 79 34.65 -2.63 18.50
N ARG A 80 35.12 -3.14 17.35
CA ARG A 80 36.17 -4.17 17.24
C ARG A 80 37.49 -3.66 16.66
N ALA A 81 37.50 -2.49 16.03
CA ALA A 81 38.66 -1.98 15.32
C ALA A 81 39.61 -1.23 16.27
N GLU A 82 40.83 -1.74 16.44
CA GLU A 82 41.98 -0.97 16.96
C GLU A 82 42.57 -0.04 15.89
N ALA A 83 42.30 -0.29 14.59
CA ALA A 83 42.69 0.57 13.48
C ALA A 83 41.63 0.60 12.35
N PRO A 84 41.32 1.78 11.75
CA PRO A 84 40.27 1.90 10.75
C PRO A 84 40.65 1.20 9.43
N PRO A 85 39.73 0.44 8.79
CA PRO A 85 39.99 -0.23 7.52
C PRO A 85 40.30 0.80 6.40
N LYS A 86 41.16 0.44 5.43
CA LYS A 86 41.52 1.32 4.31
C LYS A 86 40.46 1.25 3.17
N GLY A 87 40.34 2.30 2.36
CA GLY A 87 39.43 2.38 1.19
C GLY A 87 38.05 2.99 1.47
N LEU A 88 37.05 2.73 0.60
CA LEU A 88 35.68 3.24 0.75
C LEU A 88 35.05 2.85 2.11
N ARG A 89 35.42 1.66 2.61
CA ARG A 89 35.09 1.17 3.95
C ARG A 89 35.64 2.08 5.06
N GLY A 90 36.85 2.59 4.92
CA GLY A 90 37.44 3.54 5.88
C GLY A 90 36.77 4.91 5.90
N LEU A 91 36.23 5.34 4.76
CA LEU A 91 35.52 6.62 4.65
C LEU A 91 34.13 6.56 5.30
N LEU A 92 33.46 5.42 5.20
CA LEU A 92 32.18 5.12 5.86
C LEU A 92 32.35 4.92 7.38
N VAL A 93 33.38 4.17 7.81
CA VAL A 93 33.75 3.99 9.22
C VAL A 93 34.18 5.32 9.89
N LYS A 94 34.80 6.25 9.14
CA LYS A 94 35.19 7.58 9.65
C LYS A 94 34.01 8.54 9.85
N LYS A 95 32.86 8.29 9.21
CA LYS A 95 31.65 9.13 9.34
C LYS A 95 30.42 8.31 9.75
N PRO A 96 30.46 7.63 10.92
CA PRO A 96 29.35 6.78 11.38
C PRO A 96 28.06 7.58 11.60
N ALA A 97 28.19 8.87 11.94
CA ALA A 97 27.06 9.80 12.08
C ALA A 97 26.33 10.06 10.75
N LEU A 98 27.04 10.04 9.61
CA LEU A 98 26.43 10.27 8.30
C LEU A 98 25.67 9.02 7.84
N VAL A 99 26.26 7.83 7.99
CA VAL A 99 25.62 6.56 7.63
C VAL A 99 24.39 6.29 8.49
N SER A 100 24.51 6.45 9.81
CA SER A 100 23.38 6.31 10.73
C SER A 100 22.30 7.37 10.49
N GLY A 101 22.69 8.61 10.15
CA GLY A 101 21.77 9.66 9.74
C GLY A 101 20.97 9.29 8.49
N VAL A 102 21.63 8.80 7.44
CA VAL A 102 20.97 8.36 6.19
C VAL A 102 20.03 7.18 6.44
N ALA A 103 20.45 6.19 7.24
CA ALA A 103 19.61 5.03 7.55
C ALA A 103 18.37 5.40 8.39
N ASN A 104 18.53 6.30 9.37
CA ASN A 104 17.41 6.80 10.18
C ASN A 104 16.45 7.63 9.33
N PHE A 105 16.98 8.49 8.46
CA PHE A 105 16.19 9.28 7.52
C PHE A 105 15.43 8.38 6.54
N GLY A 106 16.08 7.37 5.95
CA GLY A 106 15.42 6.42 5.05
C GLY A 106 14.32 5.62 5.75
N THR A 107 14.55 5.20 7.00
CA THR A 107 13.54 4.49 7.80
C THR A 107 12.37 5.40 8.18
N GLN A 108 12.64 6.66 8.53
CA GLN A 108 11.61 7.68 8.79
C GLN A 108 10.74 7.87 7.56
N TYR A 109 11.38 8.11 6.40
CA TYR A 109 10.70 8.32 5.14
C TYR A 109 9.87 7.10 4.71
N ALA A 110 10.34 5.87 4.98
CA ALA A 110 9.57 4.63 4.78
C ALA A 110 8.32 4.55 5.62
N ALA A 111 8.46 4.71 6.94
CA ALA A 111 7.30 4.70 7.82
C ALA A 111 6.30 5.82 7.43
N GLN A 112 6.82 7.02 7.16
CA GLN A 112 6.03 8.18 6.78
C GLN A 112 5.24 7.94 5.48
N TYR A 113 5.92 7.54 4.41
CA TYR A 113 5.29 7.34 3.11
C TYR A 113 4.23 6.24 3.17
N ILE A 114 4.54 5.11 3.81
CA ILE A 114 3.61 3.98 3.94
C ILE A 114 2.36 4.38 4.74
N THR A 115 2.54 5.01 5.90
CA THR A 115 1.41 5.43 6.73
C THR A 115 0.53 6.43 6.01
N MET A 116 1.10 7.42 5.33
CA MET A 116 0.35 8.41 4.55
C MET A 116 -0.40 7.79 3.37
N PHE A 117 0.26 6.89 2.64
CA PHE A 117 -0.35 6.15 1.54
C PHE A 117 -1.56 5.31 1.99
N CYS A 118 -1.50 4.72 3.18
CA CYS A 118 -2.57 3.87 3.70
C CYS A 118 -3.74 4.63 4.35
N ILE A 119 -3.60 5.92 4.69
CA ILE A 119 -4.67 6.72 5.32
C ILE A 119 -5.97 6.73 4.50
N PRO A 120 -5.96 7.07 3.19
CA PRO A 120 -7.18 7.05 2.38
C PRO A 120 -7.84 5.67 2.31
N LEU A 121 -7.03 4.61 2.30
CA LEU A 121 -7.51 3.22 2.25
C LEU A 121 -8.19 2.81 3.55
N LEU A 122 -7.62 3.18 4.69
CA LEU A 122 -8.21 2.95 6.00
C LEU A 122 -9.52 3.72 6.21
N PHE A 123 -9.59 4.93 5.67
CA PHE A 123 -10.82 5.73 5.66
C PHE A 123 -11.92 5.04 4.84
N LEU A 124 -11.60 4.55 3.64
CA LEU A 124 -12.52 3.80 2.78
C LEU A 124 -12.97 2.48 3.42
N ALA A 125 -12.06 1.78 4.10
CA ALA A 125 -12.37 0.56 4.85
C ALA A 125 -13.13 0.82 6.16
N ARG A 126 -13.39 2.10 6.51
CA ARG A 126 -14.04 2.53 7.76
C ARG A 126 -13.36 1.97 9.03
N ALA A 127 -12.05 1.76 8.98
CA ALA A 127 -11.27 1.21 10.08
C ALA A 127 -10.78 2.32 11.02
N TRP A 128 -11.71 2.94 11.75
CA TRP A 128 -11.46 4.15 12.53
C TRP A 128 -10.31 4.04 13.55
N PHE A 129 -10.19 2.88 14.21
CA PHE A 129 -9.11 2.65 15.18
C PHE A 129 -7.74 2.65 14.49
N SER A 130 -7.58 1.83 13.46
CA SER A 130 -6.35 1.74 12.68
C SER A 130 -6.05 3.05 11.93
N LEU A 131 -7.08 3.77 11.49
CA LEU A 131 -6.96 5.11 10.91
C LEU A 131 -6.38 6.10 11.92
N GLY A 132 -6.96 6.18 13.12
CA GLY A 132 -6.48 7.06 14.19
C GLY A 132 -5.02 6.75 14.56
N LEU A 133 -4.69 5.47 14.73
CA LEU A 133 -3.32 5.04 15.01
C LEU A 133 -2.36 5.41 13.87
N THR A 134 -2.75 5.19 12.61
CA THR A 134 -1.94 5.54 11.44
C THR A 134 -1.70 7.04 11.35
N VAL A 135 -2.73 7.87 11.60
CA VAL A 135 -2.59 9.33 11.60
C VAL A 135 -1.64 9.79 12.70
N VAL A 136 -1.73 9.23 13.90
CA VAL A 136 -0.80 9.55 15.00
C VAL A 136 0.64 9.18 14.64
N LEU A 137 0.86 7.98 14.10
CA LEU A 137 2.20 7.54 13.70
C LEU A 137 2.76 8.37 12.52
N ALA A 138 1.92 8.72 11.56
CA ALA A 138 2.26 9.63 10.47
C ALA A 138 2.68 10.99 11.03
N ALA A 139 1.89 11.58 11.95
CA ALA A 139 2.23 12.85 12.59
C ALA A 139 3.55 12.80 13.38
N ILE A 140 3.80 11.71 14.11
CA ILE A 140 5.08 11.49 14.80
C ILE A 140 6.26 11.42 13.82
N SER A 141 6.07 10.77 12.67
CA SER A 141 7.12 10.67 11.63
C SER A 141 7.35 11.99 10.88
N LEU A 142 6.32 12.82 10.80
CA LEU A 142 6.30 14.11 10.08
C LEU A 142 6.99 15.22 10.90
N VAL A 143 6.85 15.19 12.22
CA VAL A 143 7.39 16.25 13.10
C VAL A 143 8.81 15.87 13.56
N ASP A 144 9.84 16.40 12.90
CA ASP A 144 11.27 16.14 13.18
C ASP A 144 11.67 16.19 14.67
N PRO A 145 11.22 17.18 15.49
CA PRO A 145 11.52 17.20 16.92
C PRO A 145 10.94 16.00 17.68
N TRP A 146 9.78 15.49 17.25
CA TRP A 146 9.14 14.33 17.85
C TRP A 146 9.81 13.05 17.39
N TRP A 147 10.09 12.93 16.09
CA TRP A 147 10.84 11.80 15.55
C TRP A 147 12.18 11.64 16.27
N ASN A 148 12.95 12.71 16.45
CA ASN A 148 14.25 12.64 17.15
C ASN A 148 14.13 12.25 18.63
N LYS A 149 13.03 12.59 19.31
CA LYS A 149 12.76 12.15 20.70
C LYS A 149 12.36 10.68 20.73
N VAL A 150 11.50 10.27 19.80
CA VAL A 150 10.98 8.91 19.67
C VAL A 150 12.07 7.94 19.20
N ALA A 151 12.97 8.38 18.32
CA ALA A 151 14.09 7.61 17.81
C ALA A 151 15.07 7.17 18.91
N LYS A 152 15.14 7.91 20.02
CA LYS A 152 15.92 7.53 21.21
C LYS A 152 15.27 6.38 21.99
N LEU A 153 13.95 6.21 21.86
CA LEU A 153 13.19 5.13 22.48
C LEU A 153 13.15 3.95 21.52
N SER A 154 14.03 2.99 21.73
CA SER A 154 14.15 1.78 20.90
C SER A 154 12.82 1.05 20.72
N TRP A 155 11.95 1.10 21.73
CA TRP A 155 10.65 0.44 21.71
C TRP A 155 9.63 1.13 20.81
N CYS A 156 9.53 2.46 20.85
CA CYS A 156 8.64 3.21 19.97
C CYS A 156 9.01 2.99 18.50
N MET A 157 10.32 3.00 18.20
CA MET A 157 10.81 2.73 16.84
C MET A 157 10.50 1.31 16.38
N ALA A 158 10.48 0.33 17.28
CA ALA A 158 10.04 -1.02 16.93
C ALA A 158 8.56 -1.04 16.59
N ILE A 159 7.70 -0.37 17.39
CA ILE A 159 6.26 -0.27 17.12
C ILE A 159 5.98 0.41 15.79
N ILE A 160 6.60 1.56 15.52
CA ILE A 160 6.42 2.30 14.25
C ILE A 160 6.77 1.41 13.06
N ARG A 161 7.90 0.70 13.15
CA ARG A 161 8.34 -0.23 12.08
C ARG A 161 7.41 -1.42 11.93
N ALA A 162 7.00 -2.03 13.04
CA ALA A 162 6.06 -3.15 13.05
C ALA A 162 4.76 -2.74 12.34
N PHE A 163 4.18 -1.64 12.80
CA PHE A 163 2.93 -1.14 12.29
C PHE A 163 3.03 -0.74 10.82
N SER A 164 4.11 -0.06 10.42
CA SER A 164 4.35 0.29 9.01
C SER A 164 4.52 -0.95 8.13
N ALA A 165 5.19 -1.99 8.61
CA ALA A 165 5.33 -3.24 7.86
C ALA A 165 4.00 -3.99 7.76
N VAL A 166 3.24 -4.06 8.86
CA VAL A 166 1.94 -4.73 8.92
C VAL A 166 0.92 -4.02 8.03
N ILE A 167 0.86 -2.69 8.06
CA ILE A 167 -0.08 -1.93 7.21
C ILE A 167 0.31 -2.00 5.73
N ALA A 168 1.62 -2.01 5.42
CA ALA A 168 2.11 -2.28 4.07
C ALA A 168 1.66 -3.67 3.59
N VAL A 169 1.76 -4.69 4.43
CA VAL A 169 1.26 -6.04 4.11
C VAL A 169 -0.26 -6.06 4.02
N ALA A 170 -0.99 -5.30 4.84
CA ALA A 170 -2.43 -5.17 4.74
C ALA A 170 -2.89 -4.66 3.37
N PHE A 171 -2.10 -3.78 2.77
CA PHE A 171 -2.28 -3.34 1.38
C PHE A 171 -1.78 -4.37 0.35
N ALA A 172 -0.60 -4.97 0.58
CA ALA A 172 0.13 -5.79 -0.38
C ALA A 172 -0.41 -7.21 -0.53
N PHE A 173 -0.77 -7.82 0.59
CA PHE A 173 -1.17 -9.21 0.71
C PHE A 173 -2.26 -9.61 -0.29
N PRO A 174 -3.31 -8.81 -0.46
CA PRO A 174 -4.42 -9.22 -1.31
C PRO A 174 -4.01 -9.23 -2.80
N VAL A 175 -3.06 -8.38 -3.20
CA VAL A 175 -2.46 -8.33 -4.54
C VAL A 175 -1.47 -9.46 -4.77
N LEU A 176 -0.64 -9.80 -3.77
CA LEU A 176 0.38 -10.86 -3.89
C LEU A 176 -0.18 -12.27 -3.77
N MET A 177 -1.14 -12.45 -2.87
CA MET A 177 -1.69 -13.74 -2.48
C MET A 177 -3.22 -13.75 -2.64
N PRO A 178 -3.74 -13.43 -3.84
CA PRO A 178 -5.17 -13.29 -4.09
C PRO A 178 -5.97 -14.57 -3.81
N GLU A 179 -5.37 -15.74 -3.99
CA GLU A 179 -5.99 -17.05 -3.75
C GLU A 179 -5.87 -17.50 -2.29
N ASN A 180 -4.98 -16.86 -1.52
CA ASN A 180 -4.54 -17.31 -0.20
C ASN A 180 -4.97 -16.33 0.89
N LEU A 181 -6.10 -15.63 0.69
CA LEU A 181 -6.63 -14.62 1.62
C LEU A 181 -6.89 -15.15 3.04
N GLN A 182 -7.10 -16.46 3.18
CA GLN A 182 -7.20 -17.15 4.48
C GLN A 182 -5.95 -17.04 5.36
N TYR A 183 -4.76 -16.85 4.76
CA TYR A 183 -3.49 -16.71 5.49
C TYR A 183 -3.17 -15.27 5.87
N PHE A 184 -4.08 -14.33 5.65
CA PHE A 184 -3.86 -12.92 5.90
C PHE A 184 -3.34 -12.60 7.30
N TYR A 185 -4.11 -12.96 8.34
CA TYR A 185 -3.73 -12.68 9.73
C TYR A 185 -2.46 -13.41 10.17
N PRO A 186 -2.25 -14.71 9.85
CA PRO A 186 -0.98 -15.37 10.07
C PRO A 186 0.21 -14.63 9.45
N VAL A 187 0.07 -14.13 8.22
CA VAL A 187 1.13 -13.42 7.52
C VAL A 187 1.38 -12.03 8.09
N LEU A 188 0.34 -11.31 8.53
CA LEU A 188 0.51 -10.07 9.30
C LEU A 188 1.30 -10.31 10.59
N ALA A 189 0.94 -11.35 11.36
CA ALA A 189 1.64 -11.71 12.59
C ALA A 189 3.11 -12.05 12.33
N ALA A 190 3.39 -12.87 11.31
CA ALA A 190 4.75 -13.22 10.91
C ALA A 190 5.56 -11.98 10.47
N THR A 191 4.95 -11.10 9.67
CA THR A 191 5.56 -9.84 9.20
C THR A 191 5.98 -8.99 10.38
N ALA A 192 5.14 -8.88 11.40
CA ALA A 192 5.42 -8.07 12.54
C ALA A 192 6.52 -8.62 13.45
N VAL A 193 6.54 -9.94 13.64
CA VAL A 193 7.65 -10.62 14.30
C VAL A 193 8.92 -10.24 13.55
N VAL A 194 8.97 -10.43 12.23
CA VAL A 194 10.15 -10.12 11.42
C VAL A 194 10.55 -8.64 11.48
N ALA A 195 9.60 -7.72 11.40
CA ALA A 195 9.85 -6.28 11.45
C ALA A 195 10.40 -5.81 12.81
N THR A 196 10.04 -6.51 13.87
CA THR A 196 10.41 -6.19 15.25
C THR A 196 11.57 -7.03 15.76
N LEU A 197 11.95 -8.08 15.04
CA LEU A 197 13.08 -8.92 15.39
C LEU A 197 14.30 -8.02 15.61
N PRO A 198 14.93 -8.13 16.79
CA PRO A 198 16.21 -7.51 17.03
C PRO A 198 17.21 -8.33 16.22
N TRP A 199 17.47 -7.91 14.98
CA TRP A 199 18.34 -8.62 14.04
C TRP A 199 19.72 -8.95 14.63
N ASP A 200 20.14 -8.13 15.60
CA ASP A 200 21.33 -8.33 16.39
C ASP A 200 21.32 -9.64 17.21
N LEU A 201 20.17 -10.05 17.74
CA LEU A 201 20.03 -11.32 18.45
C LEU A 201 20.06 -12.53 17.51
N VAL A 202 19.44 -12.41 16.32
CA VAL A 202 19.40 -13.49 15.32
C VAL A 202 20.78 -13.78 14.73
N MET A 203 21.59 -12.73 14.54
CA MET A 203 22.97 -12.85 14.02
C MET A 203 24.01 -13.30 15.07
N GLY A 204 23.56 -13.80 16.24
CA GLY A 204 24.44 -14.30 17.30
C GLY A 204 25.26 -13.21 18.00
N TRP A 205 24.81 -11.95 17.98
CA TRP A 205 25.53 -10.83 18.64
C TRP A 205 25.11 -10.70 20.10
N HIS A 206 25.78 -11.44 20.98
CA HIS A 206 25.49 -11.40 22.41
C HIS A 206 26.14 -10.19 23.13
N ARG A 207 25.28 -9.35 23.72
CA ARG A 207 25.30 -9.04 25.16
C ARG A 207 23.85 -8.91 25.61
N ARG A 208 23.38 -9.90 26.36
CA ARG A 208 21.99 -10.08 26.82
C ARG A 208 21.55 -8.85 27.62
N ARG A 209 20.81 -7.97 26.95
CA ARG A 209 20.23 -6.77 27.54
C ARG A 209 18.74 -6.86 27.24
N TRP A 210 17.99 -7.37 28.22
CA TRP A 210 16.55 -7.64 28.22
C TRP A 210 15.69 -6.48 27.72
N TYR A 211 16.17 -5.25 27.88
CA TYR A 211 15.57 -4.03 27.31
C TYR A 211 15.55 -3.96 25.77
N HIS A 212 16.37 -4.75 25.06
CA HIS A 212 16.27 -4.92 23.61
C HIS A 212 15.29 -6.03 23.19
N ALA A 213 14.89 -6.91 24.11
CA ALA A 213 13.93 -7.99 23.87
C ALA A 213 12.48 -7.59 24.21
N GLY A 214 12.28 -6.53 24.99
CA GLY A 214 10.96 -5.97 25.31
C GLY A 214 10.17 -5.45 24.09
N PRO A 215 10.75 -4.65 23.18
CA PRO A 215 10.03 -4.13 22.02
C PRO A 215 9.49 -5.18 21.04
N PRO A 216 10.25 -6.24 20.66
CA PRO A 216 9.73 -7.32 19.86
C PRO A 216 8.59 -8.05 20.55
N LEU A 217 8.73 -8.36 21.84
CA LEU A 217 7.67 -9.00 22.62
C LEU A 217 6.42 -8.12 22.71
N LEU A 218 6.58 -6.81 22.90
CA LEU A 218 5.48 -5.85 22.94
C LEU A 218 4.78 -5.72 21.59
N ALA A 219 5.54 -5.63 20.49
CA ALA A 219 4.95 -5.54 19.16
C ALA A 219 4.24 -6.83 18.75
N VAL A 220 4.83 -7.99 19.06
CA VAL A 220 4.20 -9.29 18.86
C VAL A 220 2.94 -9.42 19.71
N SER A 221 2.98 -9.01 20.98
CA SER A 221 1.79 -9.06 21.85
C SER A 221 0.70 -8.08 21.43
N LEU A 222 1.04 -6.89 20.91
CA LEU A 222 0.05 -5.97 20.32
C LEU A 222 -0.66 -6.59 19.11
N ILE A 223 0.03 -7.44 18.35
CA ILE A 223 -0.51 -8.03 17.11
C ILE A 223 -1.23 -9.34 17.39
N VAL A 224 -0.76 -10.12 18.35
CA VAL A 224 -1.56 -11.20 18.94
C VAL A 224 -2.85 -10.62 19.53
N ALA A 225 -2.76 -9.52 20.31
CA ALA A 225 -3.94 -8.83 20.81
C ALA A 225 -4.86 -8.37 19.67
N GLU A 226 -4.30 -7.85 18.58
CA GLU A 226 -5.06 -7.46 17.37
C GLU A 226 -5.79 -8.66 16.74
N THR A 227 -5.16 -9.83 16.63
CA THR A 227 -5.84 -11.04 16.14
C THR A 227 -6.95 -11.53 17.07
N MET A 228 -6.85 -11.24 18.37
CA MET A 228 -7.89 -11.56 19.36
C MET A 228 -8.94 -10.45 19.53
N MET A 229 -8.70 -9.25 18.99
CA MET A 229 -9.62 -8.13 19.06
C MET A 229 -10.93 -8.39 18.31
N HIS A 230 -11.98 -7.68 18.72
CA HIS A 230 -13.27 -7.69 18.06
C HIS A 230 -13.11 -7.29 16.58
N SER A 231 -13.94 -7.86 15.70
CA SER A 231 -13.85 -7.71 14.24
C SER A 231 -13.73 -6.26 13.74
N ARG A 232 -14.31 -5.30 14.46
CA ARG A 232 -14.27 -3.86 14.16
C ARG A 232 -12.96 -3.15 14.51
N LEU A 233 -12.14 -3.76 15.36
CA LEU A 233 -10.85 -3.22 15.82
C LEU A 233 -9.66 -3.88 15.12
N ARG A 234 -9.88 -4.94 14.34
CA ARG A 234 -8.85 -5.61 13.54
C ARG A 234 -8.44 -4.73 12.37
N LEU A 235 -7.17 -4.80 12.00
CA LEU A 235 -6.67 -4.21 10.76
C LEU A 235 -7.30 -4.94 9.58
N PRO A 236 -8.05 -4.22 8.72
CA PRO A 236 -8.65 -4.85 7.55
C PRO A 236 -7.60 -5.05 6.46
N LEU A 237 -7.93 -5.89 5.48
CA LEU A 237 -7.29 -5.85 4.15
C LEU A 237 -7.50 -4.42 3.59
N LEU A 238 -6.52 -3.82 2.90
CA LEU A 238 -6.61 -2.40 2.51
C LEU A 238 -6.79 -2.16 1.01
N SER A 239 -6.51 -3.15 0.16
CA SER A 239 -6.62 -3.00 -1.28
C SER A 239 -8.00 -3.43 -1.79
N ILE A 240 -8.55 -2.62 -2.70
CA ILE A 240 -9.69 -2.96 -3.56
C ILE A 240 -9.16 -3.00 -4.98
N TRP A 241 -9.39 -4.08 -5.71
CA TRP A 241 -9.03 -4.17 -7.13
C TRP A 241 -9.96 -5.13 -7.87
N LEU A 242 -9.93 -5.03 -9.19
CA LEU A 242 -10.63 -5.94 -10.07
C LEU A 242 -9.74 -7.14 -10.39
N ARG A 243 -10.26 -8.36 -10.26
CA ARG A 243 -9.56 -9.57 -10.68
C ARG A 243 -10.17 -10.06 -11.99
N ASP A 244 -9.37 -10.21 -13.03
CA ASP A 244 -9.79 -10.82 -14.32
C ASP A 244 -11.11 -10.23 -14.86
N GLN A 245 -11.22 -8.90 -14.88
CA GLN A 245 -12.37 -8.22 -15.46
C GLN A 245 -12.39 -8.49 -16.97
N ALA A 246 -13.52 -8.98 -17.46
CA ALA A 246 -13.65 -9.37 -18.85
C ALA A 246 -14.99 -8.91 -19.42
N ILE A 247 -14.97 -8.57 -20.70
CA ILE A 247 -16.15 -8.43 -21.54
C ILE A 247 -16.29 -9.71 -22.33
N GLY A 248 -17.52 -10.15 -22.55
CA GLY A 248 -17.78 -11.35 -23.32
C GLY A 248 -19.26 -11.55 -23.57
N VAL A 249 -19.60 -12.78 -23.93
CA VAL A 249 -20.96 -13.13 -24.33
C VAL A 249 -21.58 -14.06 -23.31
N GLU A 250 -22.80 -13.72 -22.88
CA GLU A 250 -23.63 -14.45 -21.92
C GLU A 250 -22.95 -14.69 -20.56
N ILE A 251 -23.77 -14.75 -19.51
CA ILE A 251 -23.30 -15.19 -18.19
C ILE A 251 -24.09 -16.40 -17.74
N SER A 252 -23.36 -17.41 -17.28
CA SER A 252 -23.93 -18.59 -16.62
C SER A 252 -23.17 -18.83 -15.33
N ALA A 253 -23.90 -18.89 -14.20
CA ALA A 253 -23.33 -19.11 -12.86
C ALA A 253 -22.12 -18.19 -12.52
N TYR A 254 -22.20 -16.90 -12.85
CA TYR A 254 -21.11 -15.92 -12.64
C TYR A 254 -19.79 -16.30 -13.35
N LYS A 255 -19.90 -16.93 -14.52
CA LYS A 255 -18.81 -17.10 -15.47
C LYS A 255 -19.30 -16.68 -16.85
N LEU A 256 -18.44 -15.96 -17.58
CA LEU A 256 -18.68 -15.70 -18.99
C LEU A 256 -18.65 -17.03 -19.75
N ARG A 257 -19.57 -17.19 -20.69
CA ARG A 257 -19.55 -18.35 -21.59
C ARG A 257 -18.36 -18.26 -22.55
N GLU A 258 -18.11 -17.05 -23.04
CA GLU A 258 -16.94 -16.71 -23.84
C GLU A 258 -16.41 -15.34 -23.39
N ALA A 259 -15.13 -15.27 -23.04
CA ALA A 259 -14.45 -14.01 -22.72
C ALA A 259 -13.67 -13.54 -23.95
N TRP A 260 -13.80 -12.25 -24.26
CA TRP A 260 -13.13 -11.63 -25.38
C TRP A 260 -11.75 -11.12 -24.99
N ASN A 261 -10.79 -11.25 -25.90
CA ASN A 261 -9.46 -10.67 -25.73
C ASN A 261 -9.49 -9.16 -25.98
N ARG A 262 -8.35 -8.52 -25.70
CA ARG A 262 -8.20 -7.07 -25.90
C ARG A 262 -8.42 -6.63 -27.34
N ASP A 263 -8.01 -7.47 -28.29
CA ASP A 263 -8.22 -7.28 -29.72
C ASP A 263 -9.04 -8.47 -30.24
N GLU A 264 -10.27 -8.22 -30.66
CA GLU A 264 -11.15 -9.24 -31.23
C GLU A 264 -11.60 -8.86 -32.64
N ASP A 265 -12.08 -9.84 -33.38
CA ASP A 265 -12.63 -9.60 -34.71
C ASP A 265 -14.05 -9.03 -34.59
N HIS A 266 -14.33 -7.95 -35.32
CA HIS A 266 -15.66 -7.35 -35.37
C HIS A 266 -16.73 -8.35 -35.81
N ALA A 267 -16.37 -9.36 -36.60
CA ALA A 267 -17.25 -10.46 -37.00
C ALA A 267 -17.81 -11.25 -35.80
N LYS A 268 -17.04 -11.43 -34.72
CA LYS A 268 -17.52 -12.11 -33.51
C LYS A 268 -18.57 -11.29 -32.78
N LEU A 269 -18.35 -9.97 -32.69
CA LEU A 269 -19.34 -9.04 -32.12
C LEU A 269 -20.66 -9.14 -32.89
N MET A 270 -20.60 -9.08 -34.22
CA MET A 270 -21.77 -9.18 -35.09
C MET A 270 -22.45 -10.55 -34.99
N THR A 271 -21.68 -11.64 -34.93
CA THR A 271 -22.24 -12.99 -34.79
C THR A 271 -22.99 -13.16 -33.46
N ALA A 272 -22.41 -12.68 -32.36
CA ALA A 272 -23.07 -12.70 -31.05
C ALA A 272 -24.33 -11.81 -31.04
N TRP A 273 -24.26 -10.67 -31.75
CA TRP A 273 -25.38 -9.75 -31.93
C TRP A 273 -26.56 -10.38 -32.67
N ASP A 274 -26.29 -10.95 -33.84
CA ASP A 274 -27.30 -11.54 -34.73
C ASP A 274 -27.94 -12.78 -34.10
N ALA A 275 -27.16 -13.52 -33.29
CA ALA A 275 -27.66 -14.61 -32.45
C ALA A 275 -28.51 -14.14 -31.25
N GLY A 276 -28.64 -12.82 -31.03
CA GLY A 276 -29.43 -12.24 -29.94
C GLY A 276 -28.81 -12.42 -28.56
N GLN A 277 -27.51 -12.71 -28.50
CA GLN A 277 -26.79 -12.95 -27.25
C GLN A 277 -26.52 -11.65 -26.51
N SER A 278 -26.48 -11.70 -25.18
CA SER A 278 -26.19 -10.52 -24.36
C SER A 278 -24.69 -10.34 -24.18
N ILE A 279 -24.17 -9.15 -24.45
CA ILE A 279 -22.77 -8.80 -24.20
C ILE A 279 -22.65 -8.38 -22.74
N CYS A 280 -21.87 -9.10 -21.96
CA CYS A 280 -21.77 -8.94 -20.52
C CYS A 280 -20.37 -8.44 -20.13
N CYS A 281 -20.33 -7.50 -19.20
CA CYS A 281 -19.12 -7.12 -18.48
C CYS A 281 -19.15 -7.84 -17.13
N TYR A 282 -18.26 -8.81 -16.97
CA TYR A 282 -18.07 -9.55 -15.74
C TYR A 282 -17.00 -8.89 -14.89
N THR A 283 -17.29 -8.67 -13.61
CA THR A 283 -16.46 -7.84 -12.73
C THR A 283 -16.33 -8.49 -11.35
N PRO A 284 -15.28 -9.30 -11.16
CA PRO A 284 -14.87 -9.78 -9.85
C PRO A 284 -14.14 -8.65 -9.10
N ILE A 285 -14.70 -8.26 -7.97
CA ILE A 285 -14.13 -7.24 -7.09
C ILE A 285 -13.60 -7.93 -5.85
N VAL A 286 -12.31 -7.76 -5.58
CA VAL A 286 -11.75 -8.14 -4.29
C VAL A 286 -11.75 -6.90 -3.42
N SER A 287 -12.42 -6.97 -2.27
CA SER A 287 -12.61 -5.82 -1.38
C SER A 287 -12.22 -6.17 0.06
N PRO A 288 -11.80 -5.18 0.86
CA PRO A 288 -11.67 -5.30 2.30
C PRO A 288 -12.91 -5.84 3.01
N SER A 289 -12.69 -6.41 4.20
CA SER A 289 -13.77 -6.69 5.15
C SER A 289 -14.41 -5.39 5.62
N GLY A 290 -15.74 -5.34 5.68
CA GLY A 290 -16.49 -4.17 6.15
C GLY A 290 -16.71 -3.05 5.12
N VAL A 291 -16.20 -3.20 3.90
CA VAL A 291 -16.53 -2.28 2.79
C VAL A 291 -17.96 -2.55 2.34
N ALA A 292 -18.76 -1.48 2.36
CA ALA A 292 -20.11 -1.43 1.86
C ALA A 292 -20.21 -0.27 0.87
N ALA A 293 -20.19 -0.58 -0.43
CA ALA A 293 -20.19 0.41 -1.50
C ALA A 293 -21.04 -0.08 -2.68
N VAL A 294 -21.75 0.83 -3.35
CA VAL A 294 -22.54 0.51 -4.55
C VAL A 294 -21.60 0.41 -5.75
N VAL A 295 -21.62 -0.73 -6.46
CA VAL A 295 -20.84 -0.88 -7.70
C VAL A 295 -21.60 -0.22 -8.83
N THR A 296 -20.94 0.58 -9.63
CA THR A 296 -21.51 1.20 -10.83
C THR A 296 -20.69 0.80 -12.05
N HIS A 297 -21.35 0.22 -13.06
CA HIS A 297 -20.74 -0.04 -14.37
C HIS A 297 -21.08 1.09 -15.32
N GLU A 298 -20.06 1.77 -15.83
CA GLU A 298 -20.17 2.77 -16.88
C GLU A 298 -19.71 2.15 -18.20
N TRP A 299 -20.64 2.04 -19.15
CA TRP A 299 -20.40 1.49 -20.47
C TRP A 299 -20.04 2.60 -21.44
N LEU A 300 -18.93 2.43 -22.14
CA LEU A 300 -18.50 3.32 -23.21
C LEU A 300 -18.43 2.56 -24.52
N ILE A 301 -18.93 3.18 -25.58
CA ILE A 301 -18.77 2.74 -26.96
C ILE A 301 -17.96 3.81 -27.67
N ASN A 302 -16.82 3.45 -28.24
CA ASN A 302 -15.89 4.39 -28.89
C ASN A 302 -15.55 5.59 -27.99
N ASP A 303 -15.25 5.32 -26.71
CA ASP A 303 -14.96 6.31 -25.66
C ASP A 303 -16.09 7.29 -25.31
N GLN A 304 -17.31 7.07 -25.81
CA GLN A 304 -18.50 7.82 -25.41
C GLN A 304 -19.33 7.03 -24.42
N VAL A 305 -19.72 7.67 -23.31
CA VAL A 305 -20.57 7.04 -22.28
C VAL A 305 -21.96 6.80 -22.86
N VAL A 306 -22.36 5.53 -22.90
CA VAL A 306 -23.67 5.10 -23.41
C VAL A 306 -24.63 4.76 -22.28
N ASP A 307 -24.14 4.20 -21.18
CA ASP A 307 -24.98 3.91 -20.02
C ASP A 307 -24.19 3.83 -18.71
N ARG A 308 -24.88 4.06 -17.60
CA ARG A 308 -24.35 3.94 -16.24
C ARG A 308 -25.31 3.13 -15.38
N ILE A 309 -24.92 1.91 -15.04
CA ILE A 309 -25.75 0.92 -14.35
C ILE A 309 -25.28 0.77 -12.91
N ALA A 310 -26.12 1.14 -11.95
CA ALA A 310 -25.90 0.82 -10.54
C ALA A 310 -26.25 -0.65 -10.28
N LEU A 311 -25.28 -1.40 -9.76
CA LEU A 311 -25.39 -2.81 -9.43
C LEU A 311 -25.58 -3.01 -7.92
N SER A 312 -25.70 -4.27 -7.50
CA SER A 312 -25.78 -4.61 -6.09
C SER A 312 -24.58 -4.07 -5.32
N ALA A 313 -24.85 -3.53 -4.13
CA ALA A 313 -23.80 -3.08 -3.24
C ALA A 313 -22.93 -4.25 -2.81
N ILE A 314 -21.61 -4.03 -2.81
CA ILE A 314 -20.67 -4.91 -2.14
C ILE A 314 -21.09 -4.94 -0.67
N ARG A 315 -21.36 -6.12 -0.13
CA ARG A 315 -21.53 -6.33 1.30
C ARG A 315 -20.54 -7.38 1.73
N SER A 316 -19.32 -6.94 2.02
CA SER A 316 -18.31 -7.83 2.57
C SER A 316 -18.79 -8.31 3.94
N PRO A 317 -18.98 -9.63 4.16
CA PRO A 317 -19.53 -10.16 5.40
C PRO A 317 -18.64 -9.77 6.59
N GLU A 318 -19.25 -9.56 7.76
CA GLU A 318 -18.49 -9.28 8.98
C GLU A 318 -17.49 -10.43 9.25
N PRO A 319 -16.25 -10.15 9.72
CA PRO A 319 -15.16 -11.12 9.87
C PRO A 319 -15.45 -12.43 10.61
N ASN A 320 -16.55 -12.51 11.37
CA ASN A 320 -16.96 -13.68 12.17
C ASN A 320 -18.15 -14.44 11.56
N ALA A 321 -18.69 -14.03 10.42
CA ALA A 321 -19.75 -14.76 9.74
C ALA A 321 -19.16 -15.93 8.92
N GLN A 322 -19.82 -17.09 8.93
CA GLN A 322 -19.41 -18.28 8.15
C GLN A 322 -19.28 -18.01 6.63
N GLY A 323 -19.78 -16.88 6.11
CA GLY A 323 -19.64 -16.44 4.72
C GLY A 323 -18.32 -15.75 4.36
N VAL A 324 -17.44 -15.43 5.32
CA VAL A 324 -16.17 -14.71 5.08
C VAL A 324 -15.19 -15.50 4.22
N ARG A 325 -15.14 -16.83 4.39
CA ARG A 325 -14.27 -17.69 3.55
C ARG A 325 -14.69 -17.67 2.09
N GLN A 326 -15.98 -17.84 1.80
CA GLN A 326 -16.49 -17.80 0.42
C GLN A 326 -16.35 -16.42 -0.24
N HIS A 327 -16.60 -15.34 0.50
CA HIS A 327 -16.48 -13.98 -0.04
C HIS A 327 -15.01 -13.58 -0.29
N ASN A 328 -14.09 -14.01 0.60
CA ASN A 328 -12.66 -13.73 0.43
C ASN A 328 -12.03 -14.62 -0.65
N GLU A 329 -12.38 -15.91 -0.74
CA GLU A 329 -11.78 -16.82 -1.73
C GLU A 329 -12.19 -16.47 -3.18
N ARG A 330 -13.39 -15.94 -3.39
CA ARG A 330 -13.97 -15.76 -4.75
C ARG A 330 -14.20 -14.33 -5.19
N GLY A 331 -14.03 -13.35 -4.28
CA GLY A 331 -14.37 -11.94 -4.51
C GLY A 331 -15.87 -11.71 -4.63
N PHE A 332 -16.31 -10.45 -4.48
CA PHE A 332 -17.66 -10.05 -4.84
C PHE A 332 -17.79 -10.10 -6.36
N ARG A 333 -18.68 -10.95 -6.88
CA ARG A 333 -18.87 -11.12 -8.31
C ARG A 333 -20.12 -10.39 -8.74
N THR A 334 -19.95 -9.45 -9.65
CA THR A 334 -21.07 -8.75 -10.25
C THR A 334 -20.89 -8.67 -11.76
N TYR A 335 -21.98 -8.37 -12.44
CA TYR A 335 -21.97 -8.21 -13.88
C TYR A 335 -23.11 -7.29 -14.31
N SER A 336 -22.93 -6.70 -15.48
CA SER A 336 -24.01 -6.04 -16.21
C SER A 336 -23.99 -6.54 -17.64
N CYS A 337 -25.16 -6.68 -18.27
CA CYS A 337 -25.25 -7.14 -19.65
C CYS A 337 -26.03 -6.15 -20.51
N LYS A 338 -25.61 -6.04 -21.77
CA LYS A 338 -26.23 -5.26 -22.82
C LYS A 338 -26.72 -6.19 -23.91
N LYS A 339 -28.04 -6.20 -24.09
CA LYS A 339 -28.70 -6.90 -25.20
C LYS A 339 -28.90 -5.98 -26.42
N HIS A 340 -28.94 -4.67 -26.18
CA HIS A 340 -29.19 -3.64 -27.18
C HIS A 340 -28.12 -2.55 -27.07
N MET A 341 -27.57 -2.16 -28.23
CA MET A 341 -26.48 -1.21 -28.43
C MET A 341 -26.85 -0.42 -29.68
N LEU A 342 -26.60 0.88 -29.64
CA LEU A 342 -26.88 1.75 -30.76
C LEU A 342 -25.78 1.54 -31.81
N ASN A 343 -26.19 1.12 -33.00
CA ASN A 343 -25.32 0.96 -34.17
C ASN A 343 -24.12 0.00 -33.97
N PRO A 344 -24.35 -1.32 -33.88
CA PRO A 344 -23.27 -2.31 -33.65
C PRO A 344 -22.20 -2.28 -34.74
N MET A 345 -22.54 -1.89 -35.98
CA MET A 345 -21.58 -1.78 -37.08
C MET A 345 -20.56 -0.64 -36.92
N ALA A 346 -20.83 0.33 -36.05
CA ALA A 346 -19.90 1.44 -35.79
C ALA A 346 -19.03 1.19 -34.55
N VAL A 347 -19.14 0.04 -33.87
CA VAL A 347 -18.45 -0.24 -32.60
C VAL A 347 -17.01 -0.64 -32.87
N ARG A 348 -16.08 0.28 -32.66
CA ARG A 348 -14.62 0.02 -32.74
C ARG A 348 -14.03 -0.39 -31.41
N ALA A 349 -14.60 0.12 -30.31
CA ALA A 349 -14.16 -0.20 -28.98
C ALA A 349 -15.36 -0.27 -28.03
N LEU A 350 -15.33 -1.27 -27.15
CA LEU A 350 -16.25 -1.37 -26.03
C LEU A 350 -15.43 -1.33 -24.75
N THR A 351 -15.78 -0.39 -23.86
CA THR A 351 -15.12 -0.22 -22.57
C THR A 351 -16.15 -0.29 -21.44
N CYS A 352 -15.80 -0.97 -20.36
CA CYS A 352 -16.60 -1.07 -19.15
C CYS A 352 -15.75 -0.57 -17.97
N ARG A 353 -16.09 0.62 -17.47
CA ARG A 353 -15.47 1.22 -16.28
C ARG A 353 -16.26 0.87 -15.04
N VAL A 354 -15.55 0.65 -13.94
CA VAL A 354 -16.13 0.26 -12.66
C VAL A 354 -15.84 1.32 -11.62
N TYR A 355 -16.91 1.81 -11.00
CA TYR A 355 -16.86 2.79 -9.92
C TYR A 355 -17.49 2.22 -8.64
N LEU A 356 -17.02 2.69 -7.50
CA LEU A 356 -17.66 2.49 -6.20
C LEU A 356 -18.25 3.80 -5.70
N ASP A 357 -19.47 3.73 -5.16
CA ASP A 357 -20.24 4.89 -4.67
C ASP A 357 -20.25 6.06 -5.68
N ALA A 358 -20.43 5.72 -6.97
CA ALA A 358 -20.46 6.60 -8.14
C ALA A 358 -19.17 7.36 -8.48
N ASP A 359 -18.24 7.56 -7.55
CA ASP A 359 -17.11 8.49 -7.75
C ASP A 359 -15.73 7.82 -7.70
N LEU A 360 -15.63 6.67 -7.04
CA LEU A 360 -14.34 6.01 -6.83
C LEU A 360 -14.03 5.04 -7.97
N PHE A 361 -13.22 5.47 -8.93
CA PHE A 361 -12.75 4.62 -10.01
C PHE A 361 -11.91 3.45 -9.49
N VAL A 362 -12.30 2.22 -9.83
CA VAL A 362 -11.57 1.00 -9.43
C VAL A 362 -10.74 0.47 -10.58
N GLY A 363 -11.31 0.40 -11.78
CA GLY A 363 -10.65 -0.14 -12.96
C GLY A 363 -11.55 -0.12 -14.19
N GLU A 364 -10.98 -0.52 -15.31
CA GLU A 364 -11.69 -0.62 -16.58
C GLU A 364 -11.18 -1.80 -17.39
N THR A 365 -12.07 -2.39 -18.19
CA THR A 365 -11.73 -3.38 -19.20
C THR A 365 -12.21 -2.87 -20.55
N HIS A 366 -11.47 -3.14 -21.61
CA HIS A 366 -11.83 -2.74 -22.95
C HIS A 366 -11.50 -3.82 -23.97
N VAL A 367 -12.36 -3.91 -24.98
CA VAL A 367 -12.20 -4.76 -26.16
C VAL A 367 -12.19 -3.83 -27.36
N ARG A 368 -11.14 -3.90 -28.17
CA ARG A 368 -11.04 -3.24 -29.47
C ARG A 368 -11.40 -4.25 -30.55
N PHE A 369 -12.23 -3.82 -31.48
CA PHE A 369 -12.60 -4.61 -32.63
C PHE A 369 -11.76 -4.16 -33.82
N LYS A 370 -11.10 -5.12 -34.49
CA LYS A 370 -10.43 -4.86 -35.76
C LYS A 370 -11.49 -4.68 -36.84
N ASP A 371 -11.35 -3.62 -37.63
CA ASP A 371 -12.22 -3.40 -38.77
C ASP A 371 -12.17 -4.63 -39.70
N PRO A 372 -13.31 -5.07 -40.25
CA PRO A 372 -13.31 -6.07 -41.30
C PRO A 372 -12.61 -5.46 -42.52
N GLY A 373 -11.39 -5.91 -42.77
CA GLY A 373 -10.61 -5.51 -43.95
C GLY A 373 -11.24 -5.95 -45.25
#